data_AF-A0A7S0S471-F1
#
_entry.id   AF-A0A7S0S471-F1
#
_cell.length_a   1.000
_cell.length_b   1.000
_cell.length_c   1.000
_cell.angle_alpha   90.00
_cell.angle_beta   90.00
_cell.angle_gamma   90.00
#
_symmetry.space_group_name_H-M   'P 1'
#
loop_
_entity.id
_entity.type
_entity.pdbx_description
1 polymer ?
#
loop_
_entity_poly.entity_id
_entity_poly.type
_entity_poly.pdbx_seq_one_letter_code
_entity_poly.pdbx_strand_id
1 'polypeptide(L)'
;VNPDGVWHGHYRTDTLGQNLNRYYLGSPDRAAQPAVWAIKQVLMQWANAGTLEYYIDLHAHANKKGVFVYGNALEGERALASLTYARLVALNSPVFDFTTCNFTEKNMSRPDKDGASKEGAGRVALFRETGLTHLYTIEANYNTARVLNITPPAGGDHGGRASPPNGKRF
;
A
#
# COMPACT_ATOMS: atom_id res chain seq x y z
N VAL A 1 0.12 12.17 2.59
CA VAL A 1 1.35 11.89 3.37
C VAL A 1 2.42 12.96 3.15
N ASN A 2 2.71 13.37 1.90
CA ASN A 2 3.79 14.32 1.60
C ASN A 2 3.30 15.54 0.78
N PRO A 3 2.45 16.43 1.33
CA PRO A 3 1.94 17.58 0.59
C PRO A 3 3.05 18.56 0.17
N ASP A 4 4.04 18.80 1.04
CA ASP A 4 5.12 19.75 0.76
C ASP A 4 6.04 19.25 -0.36
N GLY A 5 6.44 17.98 -0.32
CA GLY A 5 7.20 17.38 -1.42
C GLY A 5 6.44 17.43 -2.75
N VAL A 6 5.12 17.24 -2.74
CA VAL A 6 4.30 17.37 -3.95
C VAL A 6 4.32 18.81 -4.49
N TRP A 7 4.15 19.80 -3.63
CA TRP A 7 4.23 21.22 -4.01
C TRP A 7 5.58 21.57 -4.66
N HIS A 8 6.67 21.00 -4.13
CA HIS A 8 8.02 21.20 -4.66
C HIS A 8 8.39 20.29 -5.86
N GLY A 9 7.46 19.46 -6.35
CA GLY A 9 7.71 18.55 -7.47
C GLY A 9 8.65 17.38 -7.13
N HIS A 10 8.81 17.05 -5.85
CA HIS A 10 9.61 15.91 -5.42
C HIS A 10 8.91 14.60 -5.79
N TYR A 11 9.71 13.67 -6.33
CA TYR A 11 9.23 12.36 -6.74
C TYR A 11 9.05 11.38 -5.56
N ARG A 12 10.01 11.33 -4.63
CA ARG A 12 10.11 10.27 -3.61
C ARG A 12 10.28 10.78 -2.18
N THR A 13 10.76 12.02 -2.02
CA THR A 13 11.22 12.55 -0.73
C THR A 13 10.40 13.73 -0.29
N ASP A 14 10.40 14.01 1.01
CA ASP A 14 9.91 15.27 1.58
C ASP A 14 10.88 16.42 1.30
N THR A 15 10.64 17.58 1.92
CA THR A 15 11.47 18.79 1.82
C THR A 15 12.83 18.66 2.50
N LEU A 16 13.03 17.65 3.35
CA LEU A 16 14.32 17.33 3.97
C LEU A 16 15.10 16.26 3.19
N GLY A 17 14.60 15.82 2.03
CA GLY A 17 15.22 14.77 1.24
C GLY A 17 15.01 13.37 1.81
N GLN A 18 14.03 13.19 2.70
CA GLN A 18 13.78 11.92 3.38
C GLN A 18 12.70 11.10 2.66
N ASN A 19 12.95 9.81 2.51
CA ASN A 19 11.93 8.87 2.06
C ASN A 19 11.02 8.51 3.24
N LEU A 20 9.87 9.19 3.37
CA LEU A 20 8.93 9.03 4.49
C LEU A 20 8.50 7.57 4.73
N ASN A 21 8.46 6.73 3.70
CA ASN A 21 8.16 5.30 3.85
C ASN A 21 9.36 4.49 4.38
N ARG A 22 10.33 5.11 5.06
CA ARG A 22 11.43 4.45 5.77
C ARG A 22 11.48 4.85 7.25
N TYR A 23 10.51 5.61 7.73
CA TYR A 23 10.49 6.17 9.08
C TYR A 23 9.33 5.65 9.94
N TYR A 24 8.67 4.56 9.57
CA TYR A 24 7.57 3.99 10.36
C TYR A 24 8.03 3.12 11.53
N LEU A 25 9.30 2.68 11.58
CA LEU A 25 9.81 1.83 12.67
C LEU A 25 10.08 2.67 13.92
N GLY A 26 9.65 2.21 15.10
CA GLY A 26 9.96 2.90 16.36
C GLY A 26 9.19 4.22 16.51
N SER A 27 9.82 5.30 16.97
CA SER A 27 9.14 6.59 17.07
C SER A 27 9.64 7.53 15.98
N PRO A 28 8.85 7.83 14.93
CA PRO A 28 9.21 8.86 13.95
C PRO A 28 9.44 10.20 14.67
N ASP A 29 10.36 11.03 14.17
CA ASP A 29 10.62 12.31 14.80
C ASP A 29 9.49 13.31 14.44
N ARG A 30 8.96 14.02 15.45
CA ARG A 30 7.81 14.91 15.26
C ARG A 30 8.16 16.17 14.46
N ALA A 31 9.41 16.62 14.51
CA ALA A 31 9.87 17.78 13.76
C ALA A 31 10.34 17.40 12.35
N ALA A 32 11.05 16.27 12.21
CA ALA A 32 11.61 15.84 10.94
C ALA A 32 10.65 15.01 10.08
N GLN A 33 9.78 14.17 10.67
CA GLN A 33 8.75 13.40 9.95
C GLN A 33 7.34 13.60 10.53
N PRO A 34 6.82 14.84 10.59
CA PRO A 34 5.56 15.16 11.27
C PRO A 34 4.36 14.34 10.76
N ALA A 35 4.29 14.13 9.44
CA ALA A 35 3.21 13.36 8.83
C ALA A 35 3.24 11.88 9.22
N VAL A 36 4.42 11.24 9.20
CA VAL A 36 4.58 9.83 9.57
C VAL A 36 4.31 9.65 11.07
N TRP A 37 4.82 10.57 11.90
CA TRP A 37 4.53 10.59 13.33
C TRP A 37 3.02 10.64 13.59
N ALA A 38 2.31 11.60 12.99
CA ALA A 38 0.87 11.77 13.21
C ALA A 38 0.04 10.57 12.73
N ILE A 39 0.34 10.05 11.53
CA ILE A 39 -0.30 8.83 11.01
C ILE A 39 -0.09 7.67 11.98
N LYS A 40 1.13 7.49 12.47
CA LYS A 40 1.46 6.41 13.39
C LYS A 40 0.72 6.51 14.72
N GLN A 41 0.55 7.72 15.28
CA GLN A 41 -0.22 7.89 16.52
C GLN A 41 -1.65 7.35 16.37
N VAL A 42 -2.33 7.69 15.28
CA VAL A 42 -3.70 7.24 15.01
C VAL A 42 -3.75 5.73 14.79
N LEU A 43 -2.83 5.18 14.00
CA LEU A 43 -2.78 3.75 13.74
C LEU A 43 -2.52 2.93 15.00
N MET A 44 -1.59 3.37 15.86
CA MET A 44 -1.31 2.69 17.13
C MET A 44 -2.47 2.83 18.11
N GLN A 45 -3.18 3.96 18.12
CA GLN A 45 -4.39 4.11 18.90
C GLN A 45 -5.46 3.09 18.49
N TRP A 46 -5.72 2.94 17.19
CA TRP A 46 -6.70 1.97 16.69
C TRP A 46 -6.25 0.52 16.89
N ALA A 47 -4.96 0.23 16.73
CA ALA A 47 -4.39 -1.09 16.99
C ALA A 47 -4.54 -1.47 18.47
N ASN A 48 -4.20 -0.57 19.39
CA ASN A 48 -4.34 -0.80 20.83
C ASN A 48 -5.81 -0.94 21.27
N ALA A 49 -6.73 -0.29 20.57
CA ALA A 49 -8.16 -0.46 20.78
C ALA A 49 -8.74 -1.74 20.13
N GLY A 50 -7.94 -2.49 19.36
CA GLY A 50 -8.41 -3.68 18.63
C GLY A 50 -9.38 -3.36 17.49
N THR A 51 -9.30 -2.16 16.92
CA THR A 51 -10.21 -1.67 15.86
C THR A 51 -9.53 -1.50 14.51
N LEU A 52 -8.20 -1.63 14.45
CA LEU A 52 -7.43 -1.59 13.21
C LEU A 52 -7.45 -2.98 12.55
N GLU A 53 -8.24 -3.13 11.49
CA GLU A 53 -8.34 -4.39 10.73
C GLU A 53 -7.47 -4.39 9.47
N TYR A 54 -7.36 -3.24 8.79
CA TYR A 54 -6.65 -3.10 7.53
C TYR A 54 -5.78 -1.85 7.51
N TYR A 55 -4.58 -1.97 6.92
CA TYR A 55 -3.74 -0.85 6.51
C TYR A 55 -3.44 -0.98 5.02
N ILE A 56 -3.69 0.10 4.28
CA ILE A 56 -3.44 0.17 2.84
C ILE A 56 -2.64 1.43 2.54
N ASP A 57 -1.45 1.24 2.00
CA ASP A 57 -0.55 2.30 1.57
C ASP A 57 -0.52 2.36 0.03
N LEU A 58 -0.89 3.50 -0.55
CA LEU A 58 -1.09 3.64 -1.99
C LEU A 58 0.15 4.28 -2.64
N HIS A 59 0.78 3.54 -3.54
CA HIS A 59 2.02 3.93 -4.23
C HIS A 59 1.86 3.84 -5.74
N ALA A 60 2.71 4.61 -6.42
CA ALA A 60 2.87 4.53 -7.86
C ALA A 60 4.20 3.85 -8.22
N HIS A 61 4.17 3.02 -9.26
CA HIS A 61 5.28 2.15 -9.61
C HIS A 61 5.79 2.43 -11.03
N ALA A 62 7.09 2.70 -11.18
CA ALA A 62 7.65 3.07 -12.48
C ALA A 62 7.80 1.88 -13.44
N ASN A 63 8.34 0.77 -12.95
CA ASN A 63 8.92 -0.26 -13.83
C ASN A 63 7.96 -1.41 -14.15
N LYS A 64 7.31 -1.94 -13.12
CA LYS A 64 6.36 -3.05 -13.21
C LYS A 64 4.99 -2.54 -13.63
N LYS A 65 4.44 -3.08 -14.71
CA LYS A 65 3.11 -2.75 -15.25
C LYS A 65 2.01 -3.34 -14.37
N GLY A 66 0.81 -2.76 -14.47
CA GLY A 66 -0.39 -3.23 -13.75
C GLY A 66 -0.55 -2.64 -12.35
N VAL A 67 -1.53 -3.18 -11.62
CA VAL A 67 -1.81 -2.86 -10.22
C VAL A 67 -1.62 -4.11 -9.38
N PHE A 68 -0.83 -4.05 -8.31
CA PHE A 68 -0.50 -5.22 -7.50
C PHE A 68 -0.20 -4.82 -6.05
N VAL A 69 -0.07 -5.81 -5.16
CA VAL A 69 0.30 -5.56 -3.76
C VAL A 69 1.65 -6.13 -3.38
N TYR A 70 2.35 -5.39 -2.52
CA TYR A 70 3.31 -5.97 -1.59
C TYR A 70 2.63 -6.22 -0.26
N GLY A 71 2.61 -7.48 0.17
CA GLY A 71 2.18 -7.87 1.51
C GLY A 71 3.33 -8.47 2.31
N ASN A 72 3.10 -8.70 3.60
CA ASN A 72 4.12 -9.29 4.46
C ASN A 72 4.23 -10.81 4.24
N ALA A 73 5.43 -11.33 4.45
CA ALA A 73 5.66 -12.76 4.60
C ALA A 73 5.13 -13.18 5.96
N LEU A 74 4.07 -13.95 5.94
CA LEU A 74 3.38 -14.49 7.10
C LEU A 74 3.40 -16.01 7.02
N GLU A 75 3.02 -16.66 8.11
CA GLU A 75 2.94 -18.12 8.20
C GLU A 75 1.52 -18.58 8.53
N GLY A 76 1.22 -19.85 8.21
CA GLY A 76 -0.04 -20.51 8.54
C GLY A 76 -1.28 -19.78 8.01
N GLU A 77 -2.33 -19.72 8.83
CA GLU A 77 -3.62 -19.13 8.48
C GLU A 77 -3.53 -17.64 8.13
N ARG A 78 -2.59 -16.90 8.75
CA ARG A 78 -2.39 -15.47 8.46
C ARG A 78 -1.87 -15.25 7.04
N ALA A 79 -0.98 -16.13 6.56
CA ALA A 79 -0.53 -16.12 5.17
C ALA A 79 -1.68 -16.37 4.21
N LEU A 80 -2.50 -17.38 4.50
CA LEU A 80 -3.67 -17.72 3.70
C LEU A 80 -4.68 -16.56 3.66
N ALA A 81 -5.00 -15.96 4.81
CA ALA A 81 -5.91 -14.83 4.91
C ALA A 81 -5.39 -13.61 4.11
N SER A 82 -4.10 -13.30 4.24
CA SER A 82 -3.50 -12.17 3.54
C SER A 82 -3.52 -12.33 2.01
N LEU A 83 -3.22 -13.55 1.52
CA LEU A 83 -3.30 -13.91 0.10
C LEU A 83 -4.75 -13.94 -0.40
N THR A 84 -5.68 -14.43 0.42
CA THR A 84 -7.11 -14.52 0.09
C THR A 84 -7.69 -13.13 -0.15
N TYR A 85 -7.37 -12.16 0.69
CA TYR A 85 -7.76 -10.77 0.46
C TYR A 85 -7.27 -10.26 -0.90
N ALA A 86 -5.98 -10.42 -1.22
CA ALA A 86 -5.45 -9.98 -2.50
C ALA A 86 -6.10 -10.71 -3.70
N ARG A 87 -6.48 -11.98 -3.52
CA ARG A 87 -7.22 -12.74 -4.54
C ARG A 87 -8.64 -12.22 -4.72
N LEU A 88 -9.34 -11.87 -3.64
CA LEU A 88 -10.67 -11.25 -3.70
C LEU A 88 -10.61 -9.89 -4.39
N VAL A 89 -9.58 -9.08 -4.13
CA VAL A 89 -9.36 -7.82 -4.87
C VAL A 89 -9.19 -8.09 -6.37
N ALA A 90 -8.44 -9.12 -6.75
CA ALA A 90 -8.26 -9.52 -8.14
C ALA A 90 -9.56 -9.96 -8.83
N LEU A 91 -10.45 -10.65 -8.10
CA LEU A 91 -11.76 -11.04 -8.63
C LEU A 91 -12.68 -9.84 -8.86
N ASN A 92 -12.52 -8.79 -8.05
CA ASN A 92 -13.37 -7.60 -8.08
C ASN A 92 -12.72 -6.39 -8.77
N SER A 93 -11.58 -6.58 -9.45
CA SER A 93 -10.89 -5.52 -10.17
C SER A 93 -10.44 -5.99 -11.54
N PRO A 94 -10.83 -5.29 -12.63
CA PRO A 94 -10.43 -5.68 -13.97
C PRO A 94 -8.93 -5.48 -14.23
N VAL A 95 -8.22 -4.72 -13.38
CA VAL A 95 -6.83 -4.28 -13.62
C VAL A 95 -5.83 -4.78 -12.57
N PHE A 96 -6.30 -5.52 -11.56
CA PHE A 96 -5.44 -6.00 -10.49
C PHE A 96 -4.77 -7.33 -10.86
N ASP A 97 -3.45 -7.33 -10.87
CA ASP A 97 -2.63 -8.47 -11.25
C ASP A 97 -2.16 -9.25 -10.01
N PHE A 98 -2.97 -10.22 -9.60
CA PHE A 98 -2.64 -11.10 -8.47
C PHE A 98 -1.30 -11.81 -8.65
N THR A 99 -0.97 -12.24 -9.87
CA THR A 99 0.25 -13.02 -10.14
C THR A 99 1.52 -12.21 -9.90
N THR A 100 1.41 -10.89 -9.95
CA THR A 100 2.51 -9.97 -9.71
C THR A 100 2.65 -9.51 -8.26
N CYS A 101 1.73 -9.89 -7.39
CA CYS A 101 1.83 -9.58 -5.97
C CYS A 101 3.04 -10.28 -5.35
N ASN A 102 3.61 -9.72 -4.27
CA ASN A 102 4.79 -10.29 -3.62
C ASN A 102 4.69 -10.21 -2.10
N PHE A 103 4.71 -11.39 -1.48
CA PHE A 103 4.60 -11.64 -0.04
C PHE A 103 5.84 -12.33 0.52
N THR A 104 6.99 -12.18 -0.14
CA THR A 104 8.24 -12.87 0.25
C THR A 104 8.98 -12.09 1.32
N GLU A 105 9.67 -12.80 2.21
CA GLU A 105 10.50 -12.19 3.25
C GLU A 105 11.62 -11.35 2.63
N LYS A 106 12.20 -11.83 1.53
CA LYS A 106 13.16 -11.08 0.70
C LYS A 106 12.62 -9.71 0.29
N ASN A 107 11.32 -9.56 0.02
CA ASN A 107 10.76 -8.26 -0.31
C ASN A 107 10.72 -7.31 0.90
N MET A 108 10.52 -7.83 2.11
CA MET A 108 10.47 -7.07 3.35
C MET A 108 11.84 -6.64 3.86
N SER A 109 12.88 -7.43 3.62
CA SER A 109 14.24 -7.17 4.14
C SER A 109 15.19 -6.54 3.13
N ARG A 110 14.85 -6.53 1.83
CA ARG A 110 15.73 -5.99 0.78
C ARG A 110 15.95 -4.47 0.99
N PRO A 111 17.20 -4.01 1.12
CA PRO A 111 17.51 -2.58 1.18
C PRO A 111 17.19 -1.89 -0.15
N ASP A 112 16.85 -0.61 -0.06
CA ASP A 112 16.76 0.26 -1.23
C ASP A 112 18.15 0.46 -1.87
N LYS A 113 18.15 1.06 -3.08
CA LYS A 113 19.40 1.44 -3.77
C LYS A 113 20.29 2.33 -2.92
N ASP A 114 19.68 3.14 -2.05
CA ASP A 114 20.36 4.10 -1.18
C ASP A 114 20.74 3.48 0.19
N GLY A 115 20.64 2.15 0.33
CA GLY A 115 20.97 1.41 1.55
C GLY A 115 19.90 1.42 2.63
N ALA A 116 18.86 2.25 2.50
CA ALA A 116 17.78 2.33 3.48
C ALA A 116 17.01 1.01 3.61
N SER A 117 16.84 0.55 4.85
CA SER A 117 16.13 -0.69 5.15
C SER A 117 14.62 -0.54 4.98
N LYS A 118 13.98 -1.57 4.44
CA LYS A 118 12.51 -1.64 4.34
C LYS A 118 11.83 -1.97 5.65
N GLU A 119 12.59 -2.22 6.72
CA GLU A 119 12.05 -2.35 8.07
C GLU A 119 11.30 -1.11 8.53
N GLY A 120 11.71 0.06 8.04
CA GLY A 120 11.03 1.34 8.26
C GLY A 120 9.83 1.60 7.36
N ALA A 121 9.45 0.67 6.48
CA ALA A 121 8.26 0.81 5.65
C ALA A 121 6.99 0.54 6.44
N GLY A 122 5.91 1.28 6.13
CA GLY A 122 4.66 1.24 6.91
C GLY A 122 4.16 -0.17 7.19
N ARG A 123 4.00 -1.01 6.14
CA ARG A 123 3.52 -2.39 6.30
C ARG A 123 4.44 -3.28 7.14
N VAL A 124 5.76 -3.06 7.09
CA VAL A 124 6.73 -3.91 7.79
C VAL A 124 6.83 -3.49 9.26
N ALA A 125 6.95 -2.19 9.51
CA ALA A 125 7.00 -1.63 10.85
C ALA A 125 5.71 -1.89 11.63
N LEU A 126 4.55 -1.62 11.03
CA LEU A 126 3.26 -1.86 11.70
C LEU A 126 3.06 -3.34 12.03
N PHE A 127 3.48 -4.26 11.17
CA PHE A 127 3.39 -5.69 11.49
C PHE A 127 4.21 -6.09 12.69
N ARG A 128 5.45 -5.59 12.78
CA ARG A 128 6.33 -5.86 13.92
C ARG A 128 5.75 -5.37 15.24
N GLU A 129 5.01 -4.26 15.20
CA GLU A 129 4.48 -3.62 16.40
C GLU A 129 3.06 -4.05 16.76
N THR A 130 2.24 -4.46 15.79
CA THR A 130 0.81 -4.77 15.98
C THR A 130 0.45 -6.22 15.73
N GLY A 131 1.28 -6.97 14.99
CA GLY A 131 0.97 -8.32 14.52
C GLY A 131 -0.16 -8.40 13.48
N LEU A 132 -0.65 -7.26 12.96
CA LEU A 132 -1.81 -7.21 12.07
C LEU A 132 -1.58 -7.96 10.75
N THR A 133 -2.55 -8.76 10.34
CA THR A 133 -2.47 -9.62 9.15
C THR A 133 -2.57 -8.83 7.84
N HIS A 134 -3.50 -7.88 7.79
CA HIS A 134 -3.88 -7.19 6.55
C HIS A 134 -3.16 -5.84 6.42
N LEU A 135 -1.89 -5.90 6.03
CA LEU A 135 -1.02 -4.75 5.80
C LEU A 135 -0.49 -4.80 4.37
N TYR A 136 -0.91 -3.86 3.54
CA TYR A 136 -0.61 -3.86 2.10
C TYR A 136 -0.03 -2.54 1.63
N THR A 137 0.96 -2.63 0.74
CA THR A 137 1.31 -1.52 -0.17
C THR A 137 0.73 -1.86 -1.53
N ILE A 138 -0.23 -1.08 -2.01
CA ILE A 138 -0.73 -1.16 -3.39
C ILE A 138 0.20 -0.35 -4.27
N GLU A 139 0.65 -0.94 -5.37
CA GLU A 139 1.52 -0.33 -6.36
C GLU A 139 0.77 -0.28 -7.69
N ALA A 140 0.54 0.92 -8.21
CA ALA A 140 -0.10 1.14 -9.51
C ALA A 140 0.90 1.73 -10.50
N ASN A 141 1.04 1.14 -11.69
CA ASN A 141 1.95 1.69 -12.69
C ASN A 141 1.53 3.11 -13.13
N TYR A 142 2.49 3.98 -13.46
CA TYR A 142 2.19 5.31 -14.03
C TYR A 142 1.43 5.25 -15.38
N ASN A 143 1.57 4.14 -16.11
CA ASN A 143 0.88 3.90 -17.36
C ASN A 143 -0.41 3.10 -17.16
N THR A 144 -1.23 3.04 -18.20
CA THR A 144 -2.47 2.26 -18.22
C THR A 144 -2.21 0.77 -17.92
N ALA A 145 -2.97 0.24 -16.96
CA ALA A 145 -2.99 -1.18 -16.65
C ALA A 145 -3.69 -1.98 -17.77
N ARG A 146 -3.28 -3.23 -17.95
CA ARG A 146 -3.99 -4.17 -18.83
C ARG A 146 -5.26 -4.64 -18.12
N VAL A 147 -6.31 -4.89 -18.91
CA VAL A 147 -7.50 -5.59 -18.41
C VAL A 147 -7.15 -7.08 -18.31
N LEU A 148 -7.29 -7.64 -17.11
CA LEU A 148 -6.91 -9.01 -16.75
C LEU A 148 -8.10 -9.89 -16.41
N ASN A 149 -9.24 -9.28 -16.09
CA ASN A 149 -10.49 -9.99 -15.81
C ASN A 149 -11.70 -9.13 -16.19
N ILE A 150 -12.84 -9.78 -16.44
CA ILE A 150 -14.13 -9.13 -16.60
C ILE A 150 -14.82 -9.16 -15.24
N THR A 151 -15.13 -7.98 -14.72
CA THR A 151 -15.90 -7.84 -13.48
C THR A 151 -17.38 -7.70 -13.84
N PRO A 152 -18.29 -8.40 -13.15
CA PRO A 152 -19.71 -8.16 -13.29
C PRO A 152 -20.03 -6.68 -12.98
N PRO A 153 -21.01 -6.08 -13.66
CA PRO A 153 -21.48 -4.75 -13.29
C PRO A 153 -21.94 -4.75 -11.83
N ALA A 154 -21.63 -3.68 -11.10
CA ALA A 154 -22.06 -3.55 -9.72
C ALA A 154 -23.60 -3.52 -9.65
N GLY A 155 -24.18 -4.34 -8.77
CA GLY A 155 -25.63 -4.31 -8.54
C GLY A 155 -26.06 -2.93 -8.02
N GLY A 156 -27.13 -2.37 -8.57
CA GLY A 156 -27.64 -1.04 -8.18
C GLY A 156 -26.93 0.15 -8.84
N ASP A 157 -26.02 -0.08 -9.80
CA ASP A 157 -25.33 0.97 -10.54
C ASP A 157 -26.19 1.61 -11.65
N HIS A 158 -27.41 2.06 -11.30
CA HIS A 158 -28.34 2.73 -12.22
C HIS A 158 -27.89 4.14 -12.65
N GLY A 159 -26.59 4.44 -12.63
CA GLY A 159 -26.06 5.77 -12.91
C GLY A 159 -24.53 5.87 -13.05
N GLY A 160 -23.80 4.74 -13.13
CA GLY A 160 -22.36 4.72 -13.44
C GLY A 160 -21.47 5.36 -12.36
N ARG A 161 -21.89 5.32 -11.09
CA ARG A 161 -21.14 5.89 -9.96
C ARG A 161 -20.37 4.84 -9.17
N ALA A 162 -20.61 3.55 -9.42
CA ALA A 162 -19.76 2.48 -8.89
C ALA A 162 -18.56 2.27 -9.84
N SER A 163 -17.37 2.68 -9.38
CA SER A 163 -16.11 2.58 -10.11
C SER A 163 -15.70 1.14 -10.49
N PRO A 164 -14.89 0.97 -11.57
CA PRO A 164 -14.24 2.02 -12.35
C PRO A 164 -15.01 2.40 -13.63
N PRO A 165 -15.07 3.71 -13.97
CA PRO A 165 -15.84 4.23 -15.08
C PRO A 165 -15.26 3.84 -16.43
N ASN A 166 -16.11 3.33 -17.32
CA ASN A 166 -15.71 2.96 -18.69
C ASN A 166 -15.78 4.19 -19.62
N GLY A 167 -14.64 4.86 -19.81
CA GLY A 167 -14.13 5.24 -21.13
C GLY A 167 -14.87 6.23 -22.05
N LYS A 168 -16.01 6.82 -21.70
CA LYS A 168 -16.65 7.82 -22.57
C LYS A 168 -16.14 9.24 -22.28
N ARG A 169 -15.21 9.73 -23.13
CA ARG A 169 -14.86 11.15 -23.25
C ARG A 169 -16.10 11.92 -23.74
N PHE A 170 -16.33 13.08 -23.13
CA PHE A 170 -17.25 14.12 -23.60
C PHE A 170 -16.88 14.59 -25.01
#